data_AF-F1KC53-F1
#
_entry.id   AF-F1KC53-F1
#
_cell.length_a   1.000
_cell.length_b   1.000
_cell.length_c   1.000
_cell.angle_alpha   90.00
_cell.angle_beta   90.00
_cell.angle_gamma   90.00
#
_symmetry.space_group_name_H-M   'P 1'
#
loop_
_entity.id
_entity.type
_entity.pdbx_description
1 polymer ?
#
loop_
_entity_poly.entity_id
_entity_poly.type
_entity_poly.pdbx_seq_one_letter_code
_entity_poly.pdbx_strand_id
1 'polypeptide(L)'
;MSVIPCKKDLQLKKLIESYAEALKVEAHKLGEHGLTEAEFYDSGLFRGAIERIRGQFSATMREKRNFVKHVLNYMQDNDYIADWESAGESNRHDYMVTLNSGRKAAIELKGCLDGNNTNIFDRPPQAEEFVIWSVCTNPGADPQHNVWSGLHTRLSAEIISREQRIDGMVIWDWACGTVGRPCPKIATEPERAVTFGPFKLPPPCLYLLPSTIPSPRNNPSPRAQQIEDVQLIKAFHDCFGCRSEEVNFVNFDVGYHGKDTVRKTTIIRNGMVERESEMTAIRRS
;
A
#
# COMPACT_ATOMS: atom_id res chain seq x y z
N MET A 1 -18.77 5.84 6.17
CA MET A 1 -17.52 6.60 5.96
C MET A 1 -16.37 5.60 5.95
N SER A 2 -15.40 5.77 5.04
CA SER A 2 -14.44 4.71 4.70
C SER A 2 -13.02 5.24 4.61
N VAL A 3 -12.09 4.55 5.25
CA VAL A 3 -10.66 4.93 5.23
C VAL A 3 -10.07 4.93 3.82
N ILE A 4 -10.58 4.05 2.95
CA ILE A 4 -10.19 3.94 1.53
C ILE A 4 -11.44 3.62 0.70
N PRO A 5 -11.60 4.14 -0.53
CA PRO A 5 -12.84 3.96 -1.30
C PRO A 5 -13.08 2.51 -1.77
N CYS A 6 -12.03 1.69 -1.91
CA CYS A 6 -12.19 0.30 -2.34
C CYS A 6 -12.86 -0.57 -1.27
N LYS A 7 -13.63 -1.56 -1.72
CA LYS A 7 -14.32 -2.55 -0.88
C LYS A 7 -13.79 -3.93 -1.21
N LYS A 8 -13.91 -4.86 -0.26
CA LYS A 8 -13.70 -6.28 -0.52
C LYS A 8 -14.78 -6.77 -1.50
N ASP A 9 -14.37 -7.30 -2.64
CA ASP A 9 -15.31 -7.82 -3.64
C ASP A 9 -15.64 -9.30 -3.35
N LEU A 10 -16.92 -9.57 -3.10
CA LEU A 10 -17.43 -10.93 -2.90
C LEU A 10 -17.62 -11.69 -4.22
N GLN A 11 -17.68 -11.00 -5.36
CA GLN A 11 -17.75 -11.61 -6.68
C GLN A 11 -16.44 -12.31 -7.05
N LEU A 12 -15.29 -11.74 -6.68
CA LEU A 12 -14.00 -12.39 -6.90
C LEU A 12 -13.96 -13.77 -6.24
N LYS A 13 -14.50 -13.92 -5.03
CA LYS A 13 -14.56 -15.23 -4.35
C LYS A 13 -15.32 -16.27 -5.18
N LYS A 14 -16.49 -15.88 -5.71
CA LYS A 14 -17.30 -16.76 -6.58
C LYS A 14 -16.58 -17.11 -7.87
N LEU A 15 -15.91 -16.12 -8.48
CA LEU A 15 -15.11 -16.34 -9.69
C LEU A 15 -13.97 -17.33 -9.42
N ILE A 16 -13.24 -17.17 -8.31
CA ILE A 16 -12.18 -18.10 -7.89
C ILE A 16 -12.76 -19.51 -7.70
N GLU A 17 -13.89 -19.65 -7.00
CA GLU A 17 -14.54 -20.95 -6.78
C GLU A 17 -14.93 -21.62 -8.10
N SER A 18 -15.58 -20.87 -9.01
CA SER A 18 -15.97 -21.40 -10.33
C SER A 18 -14.78 -21.76 -11.21
N TYR A 19 -13.74 -20.93 -11.21
CA TYR A 19 -12.54 -21.14 -12.03
C TYR A 19 -11.71 -22.29 -11.49
N ALA A 20 -11.62 -22.43 -10.16
CA ALA A 20 -10.96 -23.57 -9.54
C ALA A 20 -11.67 -24.88 -9.90
N GLU A 21 -13.00 -24.89 -9.93
CA GLU A 21 -13.74 -26.09 -10.32
C GLU A 21 -13.56 -26.43 -11.80
N ALA A 22 -13.67 -25.43 -12.69
CA ALA A 22 -13.36 -25.62 -14.11
C ALA A 22 -11.93 -26.13 -14.30
N LEU A 23 -10.94 -25.57 -13.59
CA LEU A 23 -9.56 -25.99 -13.67
C LEU A 23 -9.37 -27.44 -13.18
N LYS A 24 -10.04 -27.86 -12.10
CA LYS A 24 -9.98 -29.26 -11.65
C LYS A 24 -10.52 -30.25 -12.69
N VAL A 25 -11.50 -29.85 -13.50
CA VAL A 25 -12.15 -30.72 -14.48
C VAL A 25 -11.44 -30.68 -15.83
N GLU A 26 -10.91 -29.51 -16.21
CA GLU A 26 -10.43 -29.25 -17.57
C GLU A 26 -8.91 -29.10 -17.67
N ALA A 27 -8.15 -29.12 -16.57
CA ALA A 27 -6.70 -28.88 -16.61
C ALA A 27 -5.92 -29.89 -17.46
N HIS A 28 -6.41 -31.12 -17.61
CA HIS A 28 -5.80 -32.14 -18.49
C HIS A 28 -5.80 -31.77 -19.98
N LYS A 29 -6.49 -30.69 -20.36
CA LYS A 29 -6.53 -30.16 -21.73
C LYS A 29 -5.53 -29.02 -21.95
N LEU A 30 -4.82 -28.60 -20.90
CA LEU A 30 -3.96 -27.43 -20.91
C LEU A 30 -2.47 -27.79 -20.98
N GLY A 31 -1.79 -27.30 -22.02
CA GLY A 31 -0.36 -27.49 -22.25
C GLY A 31 -0.03 -28.81 -22.96
N GLU A 32 1.27 -29.04 -23.19
CA GLU A 32 1.77 -30.20 -23.93
C GLU A 32 2.44 -31.20 -22.97
N HIS A 33 1.65 -31.85 -22.12
CA HIS A 33 2.15 -32.85 -21.15
C HIS A 33 2.15 -34.29 -21.69
N GLY A 34 1.44 -34.57 -22.80
CA GLY A 34 1.43 -35.88 -23.46
C GLY A 34 0.78 -37.02 -22.66
N LEU A 35 0.00 -36.69 -21.62
CA LEU A 35 -0.69 -37.67 -20.78
C LEU A 35 -2.15 -37.83 -21.22
N THR A 36 -2.70 -39.02 -21.03
CA THR A 36 -4.16 -39.20 -21.07
C THR A 36 -4.83 -38.49 -19.90
N GLU A 37 -6.15 -38.28 -19.97
CA GLU A 37 -6.92 -37.64 -18.89
C GLU A 37 -6.76 -38.38 -17.55
N ALA A 38 -6.86 -39.72 -17.56
CA ALA A 38 -6.70 -40.54 -16.36
C ALA A 38 -5.30 -40.40 -15.75
N GLU A 39 -4.26 -40.53 -16.58
CA GLU A 39 -2.87 -40.37 -16.12
C GLU A 39 -2.58 -38.96 -15.60
N PHE A 40 -3.17 -37.93 -16.20
CA PHE A 40 -3.00 -36.55 -15.74
C PHE A 40 -3.47 -36.37 -14.29
N TYR A 41 -4.65 -36.89 -13.95
CA TYR A 41 -5.21 -36.76 -12.60
C TYR A 41 -4.56 -37.70 -11.58
N ASP A 42 -4.16 -38.89 -11.99
CA ASP A 42 -3.58 -39.90 -11.09
C ASP A 42 -2.08 -39.70 -10.84
N SER A 43 -1.35 -39.08 -11.78
CA SER A 43 0.11 -38.89 -11.69
C SER A 43 0.56 -37.87 -10.63
N GLY A 44 -0.36 -37.06 -10.10
CA GLY A 44 -0.03 -35.95 -9.21
C GLY A 44 0.56 -34.72 -9.91
N LEU A 45 0.66 -34.71 -11.26
CA LEU A 45 1.14 -33.57 -12.04
C LEU A 45 0.36 -32.29 -11.72
N PHE A 46 -0.97 -32.37 -11.74
CA PHE A 46 -1.84 -31.22 -11.48
C PHE A 46 -1.60 -30.64 -10.08
N ARG A 47 -1.59 -31.49 -9.04
CA ARG A 47 -1.32 -31.05 -7.66
C ARG A 47 0.06 -30.43 -7.53
N GLY A 48 1.09 -31.05 -8.13
CA GLY A 48 2.45 -30.52 -8.13
C GLY A 48 2.55 -29.16 -8.82
N ALA A 49 1.83 -28.95 -9.92
CA ALA A 49 1.79 -27.68 -10.63
C ALA A 49 1.12 -26.57 -9.80
N ILE A 50 -0.03 -26.85 -9.17
CA ILE A 50 -0.73 -25.88 -8.31
C ILE A 50 0.15 -25.47 -7.13
N GLU A 51 0.81 -26.43 -6.47
CA GLU A 51 1.70 -26.15 -5.34
C GLU A 51 2.92 -25.32 -5.76
N ARG A 52 3.51 -25.62 -6.93
CA ARG A 52 4.62 -24.85 -7.50
C ARG A 52 4.21 -23.41 -7.78
N ILE A 53 3.08 -23.20 -8.45
CA ILE A 53 2.55 -21.86 -8.78
C ILE A 53 2.25 -21.08 -7.49
N ARG A 54 1.61 -21.71 -6.50
CA ARG A 54 1.34 -21.11 -5.18
C ARG A 54 2.64 -20.67 -4.49
N GLY A 55 3.67 -21.50 -4.55
CA GLY A 55 5.01 -21.17 -4.03
C GLY A 55 5.62 -19.94 -4.72
N GLN A 56 5.45 -19.81 -6.04
CA GLN A 56 5.94 -18.67 -6.81
C GLN A 56 5.23 -17.35 -6.43
N PHE A 57 3.90 -17.38 -6.26
CA PHE A 57 3.14 -16.20 -5.82
C PHE A 57 3.51 -15.77 -4.39
N SER A 58 3.82 -16.74 -3.52
CA SER A 58 4.14 -16.45 -2.11
C SER A 58 5.55 -15.87 -1.93
N ALA A 59 6.46 -16.08 -2.89
CA ALA A 59 7.89 -15.79 -2.75
C ALA A 59 8.37 -14.50 -3.43
N THR A 60 7.60 -13.89 -4.33
CA THR A 60 8.19 -12.96 -5.30
C THR A 60 8.11 -11.48 -4.90
N MET A 61 9.08 -11.04 -4.09
CA MET A 61 9.45 -9.61 -4.00
C MET A 61 9.82 -9.03 -5.37
N ARG A 62 10.27 -9.87 -6.32
CA ARG A 62 10.61 -9.50 -7.69
C ARG A 62 9.47 -8.77 -8.40
N GLU A 63 8.24 -9.27 -8.31
CA GLU A 63 7.09 -8.64 -8.99
C GLU A 63 6.77 -7.28 -8.39
N LYS A 64 6.84 -7.17 -7.06
CA LYS A 64 6.66 -5.89 -6.34
C LYS A 64 7.71 -4.87 -6.74
N ARG A 65 8.98 -5.29 -6.78
CA ARG A 65 10.08 -4.42 -7.20
C ARG A 65 9.97 -4.01 -8.66
N ASN A 66 9.53 -4.91 -9.54
CA ASN A 66 9.27 -4.59 -10.95
C ASN A 66 8.14 -3.58 -11.09
N PHE A 67 7.04 -3.73 -10.33
CA PHE A 67 5.95 -2.77 -10.32
C PHE A 67 6.43 -1.38 -9.89
N VAL A 68 7.14 -1.28 -8.76
CA VAL A 68 7.67 0.00 -8.26
C VAL A 68 8.65 0.62 -9.22
N LYS A 69 9.54 -0.19 -9.82
CA LYS A 69 10.46 0.26 -10.88
C LYS A 69 9.69 0.88 -12.06
N HIS A 70 8.63 0.26 -12.54
CA HIS A 70 7.83 0.82 -13.63
C HIS A 70 7.17 2.15 -13.27
N VAL A 71 6.67 2.29 -12.03
CA VAL A 71 6.10 3.54 -11.53
C VAL A 71 7.16 4.64 -11.45
N LEU A 72 8.29 4.38 -10.78
CA LEU A 72 9.33 5.39 -10.59
C LEU A 72 9.99 5.79 -11.91
N ASN A 73 10.23 4.83 -12.81
CA ASN A 73 10.66 5.15 -14.18
C ASN A 73 9.65 6.04 -14.89
N TYR A 74 8.35 5.73 -14.81
CA TYR A 74 7.33 6.56 -15.44
C TYR A 74 7.31 7.98 -14.86
N MET A 75 7.46 8.14 -13.54
CA MET A 75 7.57 9.46 -12.91
C MET A 75 8.83 10.21 -13.36
N GLN A 76 9.96 9.53 -13.48
CA GLN A 76 11.22 10.10 -13.95
C GLN A 76 11.15 10.50 -15.43
N ASP A 77 10.66 9.60 -16.29
CA ASP A 77 10.52 9.82 -17.74
C ASP A 77 9.55 10.96 -18.09
N ASN A 78 8.68 11.35 -17.15
CA ASN A 78 7.72 12.44 -17.28
C ASN A 78 8.06 13.64 -16.38
N ASP A 79 9.31 13.77 -15.92
CA ASP A 79 9.83 14.91 -15.17
C ASP A 79 9.11 15.23 -13.84
N TYR A 80 8.44 14.25 -13.21
CA TYR A 80 7.82 14.42 -11.88
C TYR A 80 8.80 14.19 -10.73
N ILE A 81 9.89 13.45 -10.98
CA ILE A 81 11.04 13.26 -10.09
C ILE A 81 12.31 13.35 -10.91
N ALA A 82 13.44 13.72 -10.28
CA ALA A 82 14.69 13.88 -11.00
C ALA A 82 15.39 12.52 -11.22
N ASP A 83 15.44 11.69 -10.17
CA ASP A 83 16.09 10.40 -10.22
C ASP A 83 15.62 9.46 -9.11
N TRP A 84 15.90 8.16 -9.23
CA TRP A 84 15.68 7.19 -8.16
C TRP A 84 16.66 6.04 -8.20
N GLU A 85 16.97 5.49 -7.02
CA GLU A 85 17.83 4.32 -6.84
C GLU A 85 17.20 3.31 -5.88
N SER A 86 17.51 2.03 -6.09
CA SER A 86 17.18 0.96 -5.16
C SER A 86 18.24 0.90 -4.06
N ALA A 87 17.81 0.95 -2.79
CA ALA A 87 18.72 0.95 -1.64
C ALA A 87 19.30 -0.44 -1.31
N GLY A 88 18.88 -1.51 -1.98
CA GLY A 88 19.40 -2.86 -1.76
C GLY A 88 18.74 -3.57 -0.56
N GLU A 89 19.03 -4.86 -0.38
CA GLU A 89 18.22 -5.74 0.50
C GLU A 89 18.51 -5.62 2.00
N SER A 90 19.60 -4.95 2.40
CA SER A 90 20.03 -4.84 3.81
C SER A 90 19.52 -3.57 4.50
N ASN A 91 18.87 -2.66 3.77
CA ASN A 91 18.41 -1.38 4.30
C ASN A 91 16.94 -1.46 4.74
N ARG A 92 16.58 -0.65 5.75
CA ARG A 92 15.18 -0.51 6.25
C ARG A 92 14.35 0.52 5.47
N HIS A 93 14.77 0.75 4.23
CA HIS A 93 14.12 1.50 3.16
C HIS A 93 14.48 0.76 1.86
N ASP A 94 13.55 0.66 0.93
CA ASP A 94 13.76 -0.05 -0.34
C ASP A 94 14.30 0.88 -1.43
N TYR A 95 13.92 2.17 -1.42
CA TYR A 95 14.28 3.12 -2.46
C TYR A 95 14.64 4.49 -1.91
N MET A 96 15.48 5.20 -2.66
CA MET A 96 15.75 6.62 -2.49
C MET A 96 15.38 7.35 -3.78
N VAL A 97 14.63 8.44 -3.66
CA VAL A 97 14.16 9.27 -4.76
C VAL A 97 14.75 10.67 -4.60
N THR A 98 15.36 11.19 -5.67
CA THR A 98 15.78 12.58 -5.76
C THR A 98 14.65 13.37 -6.42
N LEU A 99 14.09 14.32 -5.69
CA LEU A 99 13.03 15.20 -6.15
C LEU A 99 13.60 16.33 -7.03
N ASN A 100 12.76 16.97 -7.84
CA ASN A 100 13.19 18.07 -8.72
C ASN A 100 13.75 19.29 -7.98
N SER A 101 13.43 19.42 -6.69
CA SER A 101 14.02 20.44 -5.79
C SER A 101 15.44 20.10 -5.31
N GLY A 102 15.93 18.89 -5.58
CA GLY A 102 17.16 18.33 -5.02
C GLY A 102 16.97 17.60 -3.70
N ARG A 103 15.78 17.67 -3.08
CA ARG A 103 15.47 16.96 -1.84
C ARG A 103 15.48 15.45 -2.02
N LYS A 104 15.87 14.71 -0.99
CA LYS A 104 15.86 13.24 -0.99
C LYS A 104 14.68 12.67 -0.23
N ALA A 105 13.93 11.77 -0.85
CA ALA A 105 12.80 11.07 -0.23
C ALA A 105 13.07 9.56 -0.22
N ALA A 106 12.91 8.92 0.93
CA ALA A 106 13.02 7.48 1.06
C ALA A 106 11.64 6.81 1.02
N ILE A 107 11.58 5.64 0.36
CA ILE A 107 10.38 4.80 0.29
C ILE A 107 10.68 3.46 0.94
N GLU A 108 9.79 3.02 1.80
CA GLU A 108 9.77 1.66 2.35
C GLU A 108 8.51 0.93 1.88
N LEU A 109 8.68 -0.22 1.22
CA LEU A 109 7.56 -1.02 0.76
C LEU A 109 7.00 -1.86 1.91
N LYS A 110 5.67 -1.86 2.03
CA LYS A 110 4.94 -2.75 2.90
C LYS A 110 3.96 -3.60 2.12
N GLY A 111 3.62 -4.76 2.67
CA GLY A 111 2.56 -5.60 2.14
C GLY A 111 1.19 -5.03 2.47
N CYS A 112 0.29 -5.90 2.90
CA CYS A 112 -1.10 -5.56 3.18
C CYS A 112 -1.34 -4.83 4.50
N LEU A 113 -0.32 -4.25 5.15
CA LEU A 113 -0.42 -3.50 6.42
C LEU A 113 -1.08 -4.25 7.59
N ASP A 114 -1.14 -5.58 7.50
CA ASP A 114 -1.81 -6.50 8.42
C ASP A 114 -0.82 -7.35 9.24
N GLY A 115 0.43 -7.48 8.79
CA GLY A 115 1.47 -8.22 9.49
C GLY A 115 2.42 -7.36 10.33
N ASN A 116 3.22 -8.01 11.18
CA ASN A 116 4.25 -7.38 12.03
C ASN A 116 5.35 -6.69 11.23
N ASN A 117 5.58 -7.09 9.96
CA ASN A 117 6.55 -6.42 9.07
C ASN A 117 6.20 -4.92 8.86
N THR A 118 4.94 -4.54 9.07
CA THR A 118 4.51 -3.13 9.01
C THR A 118 5.18 -2.27 10.08
N ASN A 119 5.68 -2.86 11.17
CA ASN A 119 6.33 -2.15 12.27
C ASN A 119 7.84 -1.95 12.04
N ILE A 120 8.41 -2.61 11.04
CA ILE A 120 9.86 -2.64 10.82
C ILE A 120 10.23 -1.64 9.75
N PHE A 121 10.53 -0.41 10.12
CA PHE A 121 11.04 0.61 9.21
C PHE A 121 12.01 1.52 9.96
N ASP A 122 12.82 2.26 9.21
CA ASP A 122 13.69 3.29 9.76
C ASP A 122 13.96 4.35 8.70
N ARG A 123 13.77 5.61 9.07
CA ARG A 123 14.04 6.73 8.18
C ARG A 123 15.56 6.90 8.02
N PRO A 124 16.13 6.80 6.81
CA PRO A 124 17.56 7.00 6.63
C PRO A 124 17.96 8.46 6.90
N PRO A 125 19.15 8.74 7.48
CA PRO A 125 19.55 10.10 7.87
C PRO A 125 19.56 11.12 6.73
N GLN A 126 19.87 10.67 5.51
CA GLN A 126 19.92 11.52 4.33
C GLN A 126 18.54 11.83 3.73
N ALA A 127 17.45 11.23 4.22
CA ALA A 127 16.11 11.46 3.68
C ALA A 127 15.39 12.60 4.39
N GLU A 128 14.94 13.57 3.60
CA GLU A 128 14.11 14.70 4.00
C GLU A 128 12.61 14.36 4.00
N GLU A 129 12.21 13.31 3.30
CA GLU A 129 10.86 12.75 3.34
C GLU A 129 10.93 11.23 3.50
N PHE A 130 10.02 10.64 4.28
CA PHE A 130 9.92 9.19 4.42
C PHE A 130 8.49 8.71 4.20
N VAL A 131 8.29 7.89 3.17
CA VAL A 131 6.98 7.43 2.72
C VAL A 131 6.87 5.91 2.81
N ILE A 132 5.76 5.44 3.39
CA ILE A 132 5.40 4.03 3.35
C ILE A 132 4.56 3.75 2.10
N TRP A 133 4.94 2.77 1.30
CA TRP A 133 4.12 2.35 0.16
C TRP A 133 3.62 0.92 0.34
N SER A 134 2.31 0.77 0.56
CA SER A 134 1.65 -0.53 0.60
C SER A 134 1.41 -1.08 -0.82
N VAL A 135 2.11 -2.18 -1.12
CA VAL A 135 1.92 -3.03 -2.30
C VAL A 135 1.29 -4.36 -1.85
N CYS A 136 -0.04 -4.39 -1.84
CA CYS A 136 -0.85 -5.47 -1.28
C CYS A 136 -1.49 -6.33 -2.37
N THR A 137 -0.83 -7.41 -2.73
CA THR A 137 -1.26 -8.29 -3.83
C THR A 137 -2.14 -9.44 -3.37
N ASN A 138 -2.46 -9.51 -2.06
CA ASN A 138 -3.29 -10.57 -1.50
C ASN A 138 -4.77 -10.32 -1.86
N PRO A 139 -5.40 -11.17 -2.68
CA PRO A 139 -6.81 -11.00 -3.06
C PRO A 139 -7.78 -11.18 -1.89
N GLY A 140 -7.37 -11.85 -0.82
CA GLY A 140 -8.19 -12.05 0.39
C GLY A 140 -8.17 -10.86 1.36
N ALA A 141 -7.24 -9.92 1.18
CA ALA A 141 -7.07 -8.78 2.07
C ALA A 141 -8.29 -7.85 2.05
N ASP A 142 -8.66 -7.34 3.22
CA ASP A 142 -9.66 -6.29 3.34
C ASP A 142 -8.94 -4.94 3.39
N PRO A 143 -8.97 -4.14 2.30
CA PRO A 143 -8.23 -2.88 2.26
C PRO A 143 -8.72 -1.87 3.30
N GLN A 144 -10.00 -1.86 3.67
CA GLN A 144 -10.52 -0.92 4.67
C GLN A 144 -10.07 -1.29 6.07
N HIS A 145 -10.14 -2.58 6.41
CA HIS A 145 -9.59 -3.06 7.66
C HIS A 145 -8.09 -2.80 7.74
N ASN A 146 -7.37 -3.17 6.68
CA ASN A 146 -5.91 -3.16 6.66
C ASN A 146 -5.31 -1.76 6.68
N VAL A 147 -5.84 -0.82 5.90
CA VAL A 147 -5.38 0.58 5.92
C VAL A 147 -5.60 1.20 7.31
N TRP A 148 -6.78 0.99 7.90
CA TRP A 148 -7.06 1.47 9.25
C TRP A 148 -6.13 0.84 10.28
N SER A 149 -6.00 -0.48 10.25
CA SER A 149 -5.15 -1.24 11.17
C SER A 149 -3.67 -0.84 11.01
N GLY A 150 -3.23 -0.57 9.78
CA GLY A 150 -1.91 -0.05 9.46
C GLY A 150 -1.66 1.32 10.09
N LEU A 151 -2.51 2.30 9.79
CA LEU A 151 -2.37 3.67 10.30
C LEU A 151 -2.56 3.74 11.83
N HIS A 152 -3.72 3.26 12.30
CA HIS A 152 -4.10 3.38 13.69
C HIS A 152 -3.30 2.42 14.58
N THR A 153 -3.22 1.13 14.28
CA THR A 153 -2.65 0.18 15.25
C THR A 153 -1.13 0.05 15.16
N ARG A 154 -0.55 0.21 13.96
CA ARG A 154 0.86 -0.10 13.71
C ARG A 154 1.71 1.15 13.56
N LEU A 155 1.53 1.89 12.46
CA LEU A 155 2.37 3.04 12.13
C LEU A 155 2.33 4.10 13.22
N SER A 156 1.16 4.49 13.72
CA SER A 156 1.10 5.50 14.80
C SER A 156 1.71 5.02 16.12
N ALA A 157 1.62 3.73 16.44
CA ALA A 157 2.29 3.17 17.61
C ALA A 157 3.81 3.27 17.48
N GLU A 158 4.37 2.91 16.32
CA GLU A 158 5.80 3.01 16.03
C GLU A 158 6.28 4.47 15.95
N ILE A 159 5.52 5.36 15.30
CA ILE A 159 5.81 6.80 15.21
C ILE A 159 5.97 7.40 16.61
N ILE A 160 5.05 7.08 17.53
CA ILE A 160 5.04 7.63 18.88
C ILE A 160 6.07 6.95 19.77
N SER A 161 6.19 5.62 19.71
CA SER A 161 7.02 4.85 20.66
C SER A 161 8.50 4.83 20.31
N ARG A 162 8.85 4.95 19.03
CA ARG A 162 10.23 4.94 18.54
C ARG A 162 10.66 6.29 17.96
N GLU A 163 9.83 7.31 18.08
CA GLU A 163 10.13 8.66 17.60
C GLU A 163 10.49 8.67 16.10
N GLN A 164 9.80 7.85 15.31
CA GLN A 164 10.01 7.72 13.88
C GLN A 164 9.06 8.63 13.12
N ARG A 165 9.57 9.45 12.21
CA ARG A 165 8.75 10.33 11.37
C ARG A 165 8.44 9.66 10.03
N ILE A 166 7.15 9.48 9.75
CA ILE A 166 6.61 9.12 8.43
C ILE A 166 5.85 10.35 7.91
N ASP A 167 6.19 10.79 6.70
CA ASP A 167 5.59 11.98 6.07
C ASP A 167 4.35 11.66 5.26
N GLY A 168 4.28 10.46 4.69
CA GLY A 168 3.15 10.03 3.87
C GLY A 168 3.02 8.52 3.74
N MET A 169 1.88 8.09 3.23
CA MET A 169 1.62 6.71 2.86
C MET A 169 0.89 6.62 1.51
N VAL A 170 1.34 5.69 0.68
CA VAL A 170 0.73 5.37 -0.62
C VAL A 170 0.11 3.98 -0.53
N ILE A 171 -1.16 3.85 -0.91
CA ILE A 171 -1.82 2.55 -1.10
C ILE A 171 -2.06 2.35 -2.58
N TRP A 172 -1.23 1.52 -3.21
CA TRP A 172 -1.31 1.32 -4.66
C TRP A 172 -0.54 0.08 -5.11
N ASP A 173 -1.19 -0.76 -5.91
CA ASP A 173 -0.61 -1.92 -6.56
C ASP A 173 -1.42 -2.30 -7.79
N TRP A 174 -0.95 -3.30 -8.54
CA TRP A 174 -1.58 -3.74 -9.78
C TRP A 174 -2.95 -4.39 -9.62
N ALA A 175 -3.42 -4.67 -8.39
CA ALA A 175 -4.78 -5.14 -8.18
C ALA A 175 -5.81 -3.99 -8.25
N CYS A 176 -5.39 -2.74 -8.05
CA CYS A 176 -6.28 -1.59 -8.10
C CYS A 176 -6.97 -1.42 -9.45
N GLY A 177 -8.30 -1.32 -9.45
CA GLY A 177 -9.10 -1.16 -10.67
C GLY A 177 -9.44 -2.47 -11.38
N THR A 178 -8.95 -3.61 -10.89
CA THR A 178 -9.33 -4.94 -11.38
C THR A 178 -10.63 -5.43 -10.74
N VAL A 179 -11.14 -6.57 -11.21
CA VAL A 179 -12.26 -7.29 -10.57
C VAL A 179 -11.97 -7.65 -9.10
N GLY A 180 -10.70 -7.82 -8.72
CA GLY A 180 -10.35 -8.14 -7.34
C GLY A 180 -10.35 -6.94 -6.39
N ARG A 181 -10.19 -5.73 -6.93
CA ARG A 181 -10.27 -4.47 -6.18
C ARG A 181 -10.85 -3.38 -7.08
N PRO A 182 -12.18 -3.42 -7.34
CA PRO A 182 -12.83 -2.38 -8.12
C PRO A 182 -12.57 -1.01 -7.50
N CYS A 183 -12.15 -0.05 -8.32
CA CYS A 183 -11.79 1.28 -7.86
C CYS A 183 -12.85 2.30 -8.26
N PRO A 184 -13.52 2.97 -7.30
CA PRO A 184 -14.52 3.99 -7.61
C PRO A 184 -13.99 5.14 -8.46
N LYS A 185 -12.69 5.45 -8.39
CA LYS A 185 -12.05 6.54 -9.13
C LYS A 185 -12.15 6.41 -10.65
N ILE A 186 -12.31 5.18 -11.15
CA ILE A 186 -12.40 4.87 -12.59
C ILE A 186 -13.71 4.16 -12.95
N ALA A 187 -14.65 4.04 -12.00
CA ALA A 187 -15.90 3.31 -12.21
C ALA A 187 -16.83 4.05 -13.19
N THR A 188 -16.84 5.38 -13.10
CA THR A 188 -17.60 6.28 -13.97
C THR A 188 -16.71 7.09 -14.91
N GLU A 189 -15.40 7.10 -14.65
CA GLU A 189 -14.38 7.90 -15.38
C GLU A 189 -13.18 7.01 -15.76
N PRO A 190 -13.35 6.01 -16.65
CA PRO A 190 -12.29 5.04 -16.96
C PRO A 190 -11.02 5.64 -17.56
N GLU A 191 -11.13 6.83 -18.17
CA GLU A 191 -10.04 7.61 -18.74
C GLU A 191 -9.05 8.14 -17.69
N ARG A 192 -9.43 8.19 -16.41
CA ARG A 192 -8.52 8.54 -15.32
C ARG A 192 -7.45 7.47 -15.05
N ALA A 193 -7.56 6.29 -15.64
CA ALA A 193 -6.54 5.25 -15.51
C ALA A 193 -5.31 5.60 -16.36
N VAL A 194 -4.13 5.60 -15.71
CA VAL A 194 -2.85 5.88 -16.35
C VAL A 194 -2.18 4.57 -16.76
N THR A 195 -1.61 4.55 -17.96
CA THR A 195 -0.87 3.40 -18.48
C THR A 195 0.63 3.64 -18.33
N PHE A 196 1.33 2.70 -17.70
CA PHE A 196 2.79 2.71 -17.56
C PHE A 196 3.33 1.28 -17.54
N GLY A 197 4.35 1.01 -18.35
CA GLY A 197 4.82 -0.36 -18.58
C GLY A 197 3.65 -1.30 -18.98
N PRO A 198 3.48 -2.46 -18.33
CA PRO A 198 2.36 -3.37 -18.60
C PRO A 198 1.08 -3.04 -17.83
N PHE A 199 1.06 -1.97 -17.03
CA PHE A 199 -0.03 -1.67 -16.11
C PHE A 199 -0.92 -0.55 -16.64
N LYS A 200 -2.22 -0.65 -16.37
CA LYS A 200 -3.20 0.44 -16.52
C LYS A 200 -3.99 0.55 -15.22
N LEU A 201 -3.68 1.55 -14.40
CA LEU A 201 -4.15 1.63 -13.02
C LEU A 201 -4.86 2.97 -12.73
N PRO A 202 -5.84 2.97 -11.81
CA PRO A 202 -6.43 4.21 -11.31
C PRO A 202 -5.42 5.03 -10.51
N PRO A 203 -5.70 6.33 -10.27
CA PRO A 203 -4.86 7.17 -9.43
C PRO A 203 -4.66 6.58 -8.01
N PRO A 204 -3.44 6.66 -7.43
CA PRO A 204 -3.14 6.09 -6.11
C PRO A 204 -3.99 6.68 -4.98
N CYS A 205 -4.13 5.96 -3.86
CA CYS A 205 -4.71 6.52 -2.63
C CYS A 205 -3.59 7.08 -1.75
N LEU A 206 -3.60 8.39 -1.52
CA LEU A 206 -2.53 9.12 -0.86
C LEU A 206 -2.97 9.56 0.54
N TYR A 207 -2.05 9.43 1.51
CA TYR A 207 -2.24 9.81 2.90
C TYR A 207 -1.07 10.70 3.33
N LEU A 208 -1.37 11.87 3.89
CA LEU A 208 -0.40 12.79 4.48
C LEU A 208 -0.41 12.62 6.00
N LEU A 209 0.77 12.57 6.58
CA LEU A 209 0.98 12.44 8.03
C LEU A 209 1.63 13.71 8.59
N PRO A 210 1.65 13.90 9.92
CA PRO A 210 2.19 15.10 10.53
C PRO A 210 3.71 15.27 10.33
N SER A 211 4.17 16.53 10.25
CA SER A 211 5.59 16.89 10.11
C SER A 211 6.41 16.71 11.40
N THR A 212 5.74 16.47 12.52
CA THR A 212 6.33 16.40 13.85
C THR A 212 5.82 15.18 14.59
N ILE A 213 6.67 14.64 15.47
CA ILE A 213 6.35 13.43 16.24
C ILE A 213 5.30 13.80 17.31
N PRO A 214 4.15 13.10 17.37
CA PRO A 214 3.18 13.31 18.43
C PRO A 214 3.77 12.94 19.79
N SER A 215 3.61 13.85 20.76
CA SER A 215 4.08 13.66 22.14
C SER A 215 3.09 14.23 23.14
N PRO A 216 2.64 13.48 24.16
CA PRO A 216 1.61 13.93 25.10
C PRO A 216 1.86 15.28 25.78
N ARG A 217 3.12 15.67 25.98
CA ARG A 217 3.48 16.90 26.71
C ARG A 217 3.79 18.07 25.80
N ASN A 218 4.56 17.82 24.74
CA ASN A 218 5.17 18.89 23.93
C ASN A 218 4.46 19.10 22.61
N ASN A 219 3.75 18.09 22.11
CA ASN A 219 3.11 18.11 20.80
C ASN A 219 1.90 17.15 20.79
N PRO A 220 0.84 17.45 21.56
CA PRO A 220 -0.24 16.49 21.79
C PRO A 220 -1.15 16.31 20.58
N SER A 221 -1.23 17.28 19.66
CA SER A 221 -2.22 17.26 18.58
C SER A 221 -1.63 17.70 17.23
N PRO A 222 -0.52 17.09 16.75
CA PRO A 222 0.05 17.47 15.47
C PRO A 222 -0.90 17.10 14.32
N ARG A 223 -1.02 18.03 13.38
CA ARG A 223 -1.88 17.88 12.19
C ARG A 223 -1.05 17.41 11.00
N ALA A 224 -1.72 16.69 10.09
CA ALA A 224 -1.13 16.29 8.83
C ALA A 224 -0.56 17.49 8.07
N GLN A 225 0.53 17.24 7.35
CA GLN A 225 1.15 18.21 6.44
C GLN A 225 0.22 18.54 5.27
N GLN A 226 0.44 19.69 4.64
CA GLN A 226 -0.17 19.95 3.34
C GLN A 226 0.55 19.14 2.25
N ILE A 227 -0.10 18.95 1.11
CA ILE A 227 0.48 18.13 0.04
C ILE A 227 1.74 18.79 -0.54
N GLU A 228 1.80 20.12 -0.54
CA GLU A 228 2.93 20.93 -0.98
C GLU A 228 4.20 20.69 -0.15
N ASP A 229 4.05 20.28 1.11
CA ASP A 229 5.17 20.05 2.04
C ASP A 229 5.82 18.67 1.87
N VAL A 230 5.11 17.72 1.25
CA VAL A 230 5.57 16.34 1.01
C VAL A 230 5.65 16.11 -0.50
N GLN A 231 6.77 16.55 -1.09
CA GLN A 231 7.00 16.61 -2.53
C GLN A 231 6.97 15.25 -3.22
N LEU A 232 7.31 14.16 -2.52
CA LEU A 232 7.15 12.82 -3.10
C LEU A 232 5.67 12.47 -3.28
N ILE A 233 4.82 12.71 -2.26
CA ILE A 233 3.36 12.53 -2.37
C ILE A 233 2.77 13.49 -3.41
N LYS A 234 3.26 14.75 -3.37
CA LYS A 234 3.43 15.68 -4.49
C LYS A 234 3.41 15.06 -5.88
N ALA A 235 4.56 14.47 -6.20
CA ALA A 235 4.85 13.88 -7.49
C ALA A 235 3.89 12.74 -7.84
N PHE A 236 3.53 11.87 -6.89
CA PHE A 236 2.50 10.84 -7.11
C PHE A 236 1.14 11.44 -7.44
N HIS A 237 0.74 12.51 -6.75
CA HIS A 237 -0.53 13.18 -6.96
C HIS A 237 -0.62 13.73 -8.39
N ASP A 238 0.39 14.50 -8.78
CA ASP A 238 0.39 15.19 -10.07
C ASP A 238 0.60 14.21 -11.24
N CYS A 239 1.54 13.26 -11.11
CA CYS A 239 1.87 12.28 -12.16
C CYS A 239 0.70 11.39 -12.54
N PHE A 240 -0.09 10.97 -11.54
CA PHE A 240 -1.15 9.97 -11.74
C PHE A 240 -2.55 10.57 -11.73
N GLY A 241 -2.71 11.89 -11.89
CA GLY A 241 -4.03 12.52 -12.02
C GLY A 241 -4.92 12.34 -10.79
N CYS A 242 -4.32 12.38 -9.60
CA CYS A 242 -5.09 12.45 -8.36
C CYS A 242 -5.85 13.78 -8.30
N ARG A 243 -6.96 13.78 -7.57
CA ARG A 243 -7.71 15.01 -7.27
C ARG A 243 -7.54 15.36 -5.80
N SER A 244 -7.58 16.66 -5.48
CA SER A 244 -7.37 17.16 -4.12
C SER A 244 -8.38 16.60 -3.12
N GLU A 245 -9.64 16.39 -3.53
CA GLU A 245 -10.69 15.80 -2.69
C GLU A 245 -10.47 14.31 -2.37
N GLU A 246 -9.53 13.64 -3.05
CA GLU A 246 -9.20 12.22 -2.82
C GLU A 246 -8.03 12.03 -1.83
N VAL A 247 -7.34 13.11 -1.48
CA VAL A 247 -6.18 13.09 -0.56
C VAL A 247 -6.67 12.95 0.88
N ASN A 248 -6.00 12.09 1.65
CA ASN A 248 -6.37 11.79 3.03
C ASN A 248 -5.36 12.44 3.97
N PHE A 249 -5.85 13.12 5.01
CA PHE A 249 -5.04 13.77 6.03
C PHE A 249 -5.19 13.00 7.33
N VAL A 250 -4.08 12.49 7.86
CA VAL A 250 -4.05 11.68 9.08
C VAL A 250 -3.55 12.53 10.24
N ASN A 251 -4.45 12.80 11.19
CA ASN A 251 -4.14 13.54 12.41
C ASN A 251 -3.98 12.58 13.59
N PHE A 252 -3.13 12.97 14.53
CA PHE A 252 -2.99 12.29 15.81
C PHE A 252 -3.29 13.24 16.96
N ASP A 253 -4.02 12.74 17.94
CA ASP A 253 -4.13 13.34 19.27
C ASP A 253 -3.54 12.34 20.26
N VAL A 254 -2.63 12.76 21.13
CA VAL A 254 -1.95 11.89 22.10
C VAL A 254 -2.01 12.49 23.49
N GLY A 255 -2.12 11.63 24.49
CA GLY A 255 -2.25 12.04 25.88
C GLY A 255 -1.86 10.92 26.84
N TYR A 256 -2.07 11.17 28.12
CA TYR A 256 -1.97 10.15 29.16
C TYR A 256 -3.35 9.80 29.70
N HIS A 257 -3.58 8.51 29.90
CA HIS A 257 -4.69 8.02 30.71
C HIS A 257 -4.10 7.13 31.82
N GLY A 258 -4.00 7.69 33.02
CA GLY A 258 -3.23 7.06 34.10
C GLY A 258 -1.75 6.97 33.73
N LYS A 259 -1.23 5.74 33.65
CA LYS A 259 0.18 5.48 33.27
C LYS A 259 0.37 5.21 31.78
N ASP A 260 -0.71 5.03 31.03
CA ASP A 260 -0.65 4.64 29.64
C ASP A 260 -0.62 5.86 28.73
N THR A 261 0.24 5.81 27.71
CA THR A 261 0.12 6.71 26.55
C THR A 261 -1.08 6.26 25.72
N VAL A 262 -2.01 7.18 25.48
CA VAL A 262 -3.17 6.97 24.63
C VAL A 262 -3.05 7.79 23.36
N ARG A 263 -3.65 7.31 22.27
CA ARG A 263 -3.75 8.02 21.00
C ARG A 263 -5.15 7.96 20.43
N LYS A 264 -5.52 9.01 19.73
CA LYS A 264 -6.64 9.06 18.80
C LYS A 264 -6.09 9.30 17.41
N THR A 265 -6.67 8.62 16.42
CA THR A 265 -6.34 8.81 15.00
C THR A 265 -7.57 9.28 14.27
N THR A 266 -7.44 10.37 13.52
CA THR A 266 -8.51 10.93 12.68
C THR A 266 -8.03 10.99 11.23
N ILE A 267 -8.82 10.42 10.32
CA ILE A 267 -8.61 10.52 8.86
C ILE A 267 -9.63 11.50 8.32
N ILE A 268 -9.15 12.56 7.67
CA ILE A 268 -9.97 13.59 7.03
C ILE A 268 -9.76 13.49 5.52
N ARG A 269 -10.83 13.52 4.74
CA ARG A 269 -10.80 13.60 3.28
C ARG A 269 -11.87 14.58 2.81
N ASN A 270 -11.53 15.46 1.87
CA ASN A 270 -12.43 16.50 1.38
C ASN A 270 -13.09 17.33 2.52
N GLY A 271 -12.30 17.70 3.54
CA GLY A 271 -12.79 18.44 4.71
C GLY A 271 -13.70 17.66 5.68
N MET A 272 -14.03 16.40 5.38
CA MET A 272 -14.91 15.57 6.20
C MET A 272 -14.11 14.49 6.95
N VAL A 273 -14.52 14.20 8.19
CA VAL A 273 -13.96 13.08 8.96
C VAL A 273 -14.46 11.77 8.36
N GLU A 274 -13.56 10.98 7.79
CA GLU A 274 -13.88 9.68 7.21
C GLU A 274 -13.83 8.56 8.24
N ARG A 275 -12.94 8.70 9.22
CA ARG A 275 -12.84 7.79 10.35
C ARG A 275 -12.12 8.44 11.51
N GLU A 276 -12.58 8.13 12.70
CA GLU A 276 -11.98 8.56 13.94
C GLU A 276 -11.99 7.40 14.94
N SER A 277 -10.94 7.32 15.76
CA SER A 277 -10.93 6.45 16.94
C SER A 277 -11.22 7.27 18.19
N GLU A 278 -11.70 6.59 19.22
CA GLU A 278 -11.56 7.08 20.59
C GLU A 278 -10.06 7.13 20.99
N MET A 279 -9.80 7.73 22.15
CA MET A 279 -8.48 7.63 22.79
C MET A 279 -8.22 6.17 23.20
N THR A 280 -7.28 5.51 22.54
CA THR A 280 -6.91 4.10 22.82
C THR A 280 -5.46 3.99 23.28
N ALA A 281 -5.21 3.12 24.24
CA ALA A 281 -3.87 2.86 24.74
C ALA A 281 -2.95 2.31 23.63
N ILE A 282 -1.70 2.76 23.62
CA ILE A 282 -0.66 2.20 22.75
C ILE A 282 -0.13 0.92 23.43
N ARG A 283 -0.60 -0.23 22.98
CA ARG A 283 -0.11 -1.53 23.48
C ARG A 283 1.13 -1.93 22.67
N ARG A 284 2.26 -2.11 23.34
CA ARG A 284 3.46 -2.72 22.74
C ARG A 284 3.18 -4.20 22.51
N SER A 285 3.21 -4.64 21.25
CA SER A 285 3.25 -6.07 20.88
C SER A 285 4.68 -6.56 20.85
#